data_AF-A0A3C1BVX5-F1
#
_entry.id   AF-A0A3C1BVX5-F1
#
_cell.length_a   1.000
_cell.length_b   1.000
_cell.length_c   1.000
_cell.angle_alpha   90.00
_cell.angle_beta   90.00
_cell.angle_gamma   90.00
#
_symmetry.space_group_name_H-M   'P 1'
#
loop_
_entity.id
_entity.type
_entity.pdbx_description
1 polymer ?
#
loop_
_entity_poly.entity_id
_entity_poly.type
_entity_poly.pdbx_seq_one_letter_code
_entity_poly.pdbx_strand_id
1 'polypeptide(L)' 'MAKPTNELTPMQRQYQQIKERNQDCILFFRLGDFYEMFNEDAKLAARELDLT' A
#
# COMPACT_ATOMS: atom_id res chain seq x y z
N MET A 1 -14.62 1.76 -1.18
CA MET A 1 -15.07 1.16 -2.46
C MET A 1 -13.82 0.93 -3.31
N ALA A 2 -13.49 -0.31 -3.64
CA ALA A 2 -12.28 -0.64 -4.42
C ALA A 2 -12.48 -0.19 -5.88
N LYS A 3 -11.52 0.56 -6.44
CA LYS A 3 -11.57 1.02 -7.83
C LYS A 3 -11.48 -0.17 -8.78
N PRO A 4 -12.19 -0.15 -9.93
CA PRO A 4 -12.12 -1.24 -10.89
C PRO A 4 -10.68 -1.43 -11.39
N THR A 5 -10.23 -2.69 -11.45
CA THR A 5 -8.84 -3.12 -11.75
C THR A 5 -8.26 -2.52 -13.04
N ASN A 6 -9.12 -2.07 -13.96
CA ASN A 6 -8.75 -1.47 -15.24
C ASN A 6 -8.29 0.00 -15.13
N GLU A 7 -8.63 0.70 -14.04
CA GLU A 7 -8.24 2.10 -13.81
C GLU A 7 -6.96 2.23 -12.96
N LEU A 8 -6.49 1.13 -12.36
CA LEU A 8 -5.28 1.13 -11.54
C LEU A 8 -4.04 1.16 -12.42
N THR A 9 -3.01 1.89 -11.98
CA THR A 9 -1.70 1.80 -12.63
C THR A 9 -1.13 0.38 -12.46
N PRO A 10 -0.23 -0.08 -13.35
CA PRO A 10 0.41 -1.39 -13.20
C PRO A 10 1.01 -1.61 -11.81
N MET A 11 1.61 -0.57 -11.22
CA MET A 11 2.19 -0.62 -9.87
C MET A 11 1.11 -0.76 -8.79
N GLN A 12 0.00 -0.03 -8.89
CA GLN A 12 -1.12 -0.17 -7.95
C GLN A 12 -1.77 -1.56 -8.02
N ARG A 13 -1.87 -2.16 -9.21
CA ARG A 13 -2.34 -3.54 -9.35
C ARG A 13 -1.43 -4.54 -8.63
N GLN A 14 -0.12 -4.38 -8.78
CA GLN A 14 0.85 -5.25 -8.10
C GLN A 14 0.78 -5.09 -6.58
N TYR A 15 0.70 -3.85 -6.08
CA TYR A 15 0.50 -3.58 -4.65
C TYR A 15 -0.76 -4.26 -4.12
N GLN A 16 -1.89 -4.08 -4.81
CA GLN A 16 -3.17 -4.66 -4.41
C GLN A 16 -3.14 -6.19 -4.36
N GLN A 17 -2.53 -6.85 -5.36
CA GLN A 17 -2.40 -8.31 -5.39
C GLN A 17 -1.57 -8.86 -4.23
N ILE A 18 -0.53 -8.16 -3.80
CA ILE A 18 0.31 -8.56 -2.66
C ILE A 18 -0.46 -8.30 -1.36
N LYS A 19 -1.14 -7.17 -1.26
CA LYS A 19 -1.94 -6.78 -0.09
C LYS A 19 -3.13 -7.72 0.14
N GLU A 20 -3.79 -8.19 -0.92
CA GLU A 20 -4.89 -9.16 -0.84
C GLU A 20 -4.49 -10.47 -0.16
N ARG A 21 -3.21 -10.85 -0.25
CA ARG A 21 -2.65 -12.04 0.41
C ARG A 21 -2.18 -11.78 1.85
N ASN A 22 -2.09 -10.50 2.25
CA ASN A 22 -1.52 -10.05 3.52
C ASN A 22 -2.39 -8.94 4.13
N GLN A 23 -3.71 -9.15 4.20
CA GLN A 23 -4.66 -8.10 4.57
C GLN A 23 -4.45 -7.56 5.99
N ASP A 24 -3.98 -8.41 6.90
CA ASP A 24 -3.79 -8.09 8.32
C ASP A 24 -2.42 -7.45 8.65
N CYS A 25 -1.57 -7.24 7.64
CA CYS A 25 -0.22 -6.71 7.81
C CYS A 25 -0.02 -5.40 7.05
N ILE A 26 0.81 -4.49 7.55
CA ILE A 26 1.21 -3.28 6.82
C ILE A 26 2.21 -3.67 5.72
N LEU A 27 1.91 -3.32 4.46
CA LEU A 27 2.78 -3.65 3.33
C LEU A 27 3.77 -2.53 3.03
N PHE A 28 5.05 -2.79 3.29
CA PHE A 28 6.16 -1.89 2.91
C PHE A 28 6.57 -2.18 1.47
N PHE A 29 6.13 -1.34 0.54
CA PHE A 29 6.41 -1.51 -0.88
C PHE A 29 7.65 -0.73 -1.28
N ARG A 30 8.68 -1.43 -1.76
CA ARG A 30 9.93 -0.78 -2.17
C ARG A 30 9.72 0.01 -3.46
N LEU A 31 9.89 1.31 -3.38
CA LEU A 31 9.89 2.22 -4.52
C LEU A 31 11.25 2.94 -4.61
N GLY A 32 12.15 2.38 -5.42
CA GLY A 32 13.54 2.86 -5.51
C GLY A 32 14.31 2.61 -4.21
N ASP A 33 14.77 3.70 -3.58
CA ASP A 33 15.55 3.69 -2.35
C ASP A 33 14.69 3.74 -1.08
N PHE A 34 13.38 3.97 -1.20
CA PHE A 34 12.46 4.10 -0.08
C PHE A 34 11.46 2.94 -0.03
N TYR A 35 10.89 2.74 1.16
CA TYR A 35 9.71 1.92 1.36
C TYR A 35 8.50 2.83 1.51
N GLU A 36 7.56 2.69 0.59
CA GLU A 36 6.29 3.42 0.59
C GLU A 36 5.15 2.49 0.99
N MET A 37 4.20 3.05 1.72
CA MET A 37 2.95 2.40 2.10
C MET A 37 1.82 3.19 1.45
N PHE A 38 0.73 2.52 1.08
CA PHE A 38 -0.36 3.16 0.34
C PHE A 38 -1.70 2.97 1.04
N ASN A 39 -2.64 3.90 0.80
CA ASN A 39 -4.00 3.90 1.33
C ASN A 39 -4.04 3.91 2.88
N GLU A 40 -4.77 2.99 3.49
CA GLU A 40 -4.95 2.92 4.94
C GLU A 40 -3.67 2.49 5.67
N ASP A 41 -2.82 1.69 5.02
CA ASP A 41 -1.52 1.27 5.57
C ASP A 41 -0.62 2.49 5.84
N ALA A 42 -0.66 3.48 4.94
CA ALA A 42 0.10 4.72 5.10
C ALA A 42 -0.39 5.53 6.31
N LYS A 43 -1.71 5.66 6.47
CA LYS A 43 -2.31 6.41 7.59
C LYS A 43 -2.05 5.72 8.92
N LEU A 44 -2.17 4.39 8.95
CA LEU A 44 -1.91 3.60 10.15
C LEU A 44 -0.43 3.72 10.52
N ALA A 45 0.48 3.49 9.58
CA ALA A 45 1.91 3.60 9.83
C ALA A 45 2.32 5.02 10.23
N ALA A 46 1.75 6.06 9.61
CA ALA A 46 2.02 7.45 9.98
C ALA A 46 1.64 7.74 11.43
N ARG A 47 0.48 7.23 11.87
CA ARG A 47 0.04 7.37 13.26
C ARG A 47 0.90 6.57 14.25
N GLU A 48 1.20 5.31 13.93
CA GLU A 48 1.88 4.41 14.87
C GLU A 48 3.40 4.65 14.93
N LEU A 49 4.00 5.11 13.84
CA LEU A 49 5.45 5.37 13.72
C LEU A 49 5.80 6.86 13.82
N ASP A 50 4.83 7.72 14.12
CA ASP A 50 4.98 9.18 14.21
C ASP A 50 5.62 9.81 12.96
N LEU A 51 5.14 9.39 11.78
CA LEU A 51 5.58 9.92 10.48
C LEU A 51 4.65 11.07 10.08
N THR A 52 5.20 12.27 9.88
CA THR A 52 4.49 13.50 9.44
C THR A 52 4.43 13.69 7.94
#